data_AF-A0A9E1T343-F1
#
_entry.id   AF-A0A9E1T343-F1
#
_cell.length_a   1.000
_cell.length_b   1.000
_cell.length_c   1.000
_cell.angle_alpha   90.00
_cell.angle_beta   90.00
_cell.angle_gamma   90.00
#
_symmetry.space_group_name_H-M   'P 1'
#
loop_
_entity.id
_entity.type
_entity.pdbx_description
1 polymer ?
#
loop_
_entity_poly.entity_id
_entity_poly.type
_entity_poly.pdbx_seq_one_letter_code
_entity_poly.pdbx_strand_id
1 'polypeptide(L)'
;MTLKTCFLLLCLAQTAFAIPAEGIRAKYSAPVTPIGGVLMVPLLSEVPGDNWPSTLTVTFEDGTTVEGHIGWIEHNIQVSRFWAENPLTIRGITTEDDTSKVHPKDSATGPVLLAQLPNKTSEHIKIGNDVVAPVWFSLPTELPNLNLTTIDMAKTLPSKKLYTYRSANPLDYWRLTLIASRRGILPPKIMATFSAVEKLAAVQGEQLWRIAFDRLARSSRGGAAECRDLLTNTGHDQDAEFACWATNTDAQLLSVLLDPNATSRQLASRALHWCANQKPFIFWLESVYGEEITVAIANPTFEVLLVAIKWKKGDDIPIAVEVPAHETVRIPVTRVSHIDLSLFGPTTMDSTLEWLELQIGPHLFSLPIVPATVIAHPPSVQLQPLYPCWNLLGIQNQTPTVVQPSQKTVVQLRKLFGKWEFFVSCSGNSEQTNQNEQSVSFYNPALNKSVRVSPLSHSSTSTNWTASVPVPEEWIVDDILQFSVTRKHGLPVIREHGPIPSVPWLQQYTAPIVVDLSEWDTIQKFPDNQ
;
A
#
# COMPACT_ATOMS: atom_id res chain seq x y z
N MET A 1 -36.35 61.46 -6.20
CA MET A 1 -36.83 61.10 -4.86
C MET A 1 -36.39 59.66 -4.61
N THR A 2 -35.19 59.52 -4.04
CA THR A 2 -34.42 58.28 -3.93
C THR A 2 -34.86 57.47 -2.72
N LEU A 3 -35.44 56.29 -2.95
CA LEU A 3 -35.68 55.29 -1.92
C LEU A 3 -34.42 54.43 -1.79
N LYS A 4 -33.70 54.56 -0.67
CA LYS A 4 -32.53 53.74 -0.33
C LYS A 4 -32.99 52.34 0.04
N THR A 5 -32.63 51.35 -0.78
CA THR A 5 -32.74 49.94 -0.45
C THR A 5 -31.57 49.57 0.48
N CYS A 6 -31.85 49.32 1.75
CA CYS A 6 -30.89 48.71 2.68
C CYS A 6 -30.73 47.23 2.31
N PHE A 7 -29.62 46.87 1.68
CA PHE A 7 -29.16 45.48 1.58
C PHE A 7 -28.66 45.06 2.96
N LEU A 8 -29.46 44.28 3.68
CA LEU A 8 -29.03 43.59 4.88
C LEU A 8 -28.24 42.35 4.42
N LEU A 9 -26.91 42.44 4.43
CA LEU A 9 -26.04 41.27 4.31
C LEU A 9 -26.29 40.39 5.54
N LEU A 10 -27.13 39.37 5.39
CA LEU A 10 -27.14 38.23 6.30
C LEU A 10 -25.84 37.47 6.06
N CYS A 11 -24.82 37.77 6.87
CA CYS A 11 -23.72 36.84 7.09
C CYS A 11 -24.35 35.56 7.66
N LEU A 12 -24.51 34.54 6.83
CA LEU A 12 -24.70 33.16 7.26
C LEU A 12 -23.43 32.76 8.01
N ALA A 13 -23.37 33.09 9.30
CA ALA A 13 -22.47 32.42 10.22
C ALA A 13 -22.91 30.96 10.23
N GLN A 14 -22.12 30.08 9.61
CA GLN A 14 -22.19 28.66 9.90
C GLN A 14 -21.88 28.51 11.38
N THR A 15 -22.92 28.43 12.20
CA THR A 15 -22.79 28.08 13.60
C THR A 15 -22.33 26.62 13.64
N ALA A 16 -21.05 26.40 13.90
CA ALA A 16 -20.54 25.10 14.29
C ALA A 16 -21.35 24.63 15.51
N PHE A 17 -22.21 23.62 15.32
CA PHE A 17 -22.95 23.02 16.41
C PHE A 17 -22.05 21.97 17.04
N ALA A 18 -21.55 22.26 18.24
CA ALA A 18 -20.82 21.27 19.03
C ALA A 18 -21.69 20.02 19.21
N ILE A 19 -21.10 18.85 18.93
CA ILE A 19 -21.85 17.59 19.04
C ILE A 19 -22.15 17.32 20.52
N PRO A 20 -23.42 17.30 20.93
CA PRO A 20 -23.78 16.99 22.30
C PRO A 20 -23.47 15.52 22.58
N ALA A 21 -22.85 15.23 23.72
CA ALA A 21 -22.55 13.86 24.14
C ALA A 21 -23.79 12.95 24.18
N GLU A 22 -24.97 13.54 24.36
CA GLU A 22 -26.27 12.87 24.36
C GLU A 22 -26.71 12.32 22.99
N GLY A 23 -26.21 12.89 21.89
CA GLY A 23 -26.51 12.46 20.51
C GLY A 23 -25.48 11.49 19.93
N ILE A 24 -24.49 11.07 20.73
CA ILE A 24 -23.46 10.12 20.32
C ILE A 24 -23.93 8.69 20.61
N ARG A 25 -23.79 7.82 19.62
CA ARG A 25 -24.21 6.41 19.66
C ARG A 25 -23.07 5.49 19.23
N ALA A 26 -23.10 4.26 19.69
CA ALA A 26 -22.20 3.22 19.19
C ALA A 26 -22.66 2.75 17.81
N LYS A 27 -21.72 2.58 16.88
CA LYS A 27 -22.00 2.03 15.54
C LYS A 27 -22.45 0.56 15.59
N TYR A 28 -21.96 -0.18 16.58
CA TYR A 28 -22.26 -1.59 16.78
C TYR A 28 -22.89 -1.83 18.14
N SER A 29 -24.02 -2.53 18.15
CA SER A 29 -24.75 -2.86 19.38
C SER A 29 -24.09 -3.98 20.20
N ALA A 30 -23.19 -4.76 19.61
CA ALA A 30 -22.54 -5.90 20.27
C ALA A 30 -21.02 -5.94 20.01
N PRO A 31 -20.24 -5.01 20.61
CA PRO A 31 -18.79 -4.96 20.40
C PRO A 31 -18.06 -6.13 21.09
N VAL A 32 -17.06 -6.70 20.40
CA VAL A 32 -16.18 -7.73 20.98
C VAL A 32 -15.23 -7.10 22.00
N THR A 33 -15.22 -7.65 23.21
CA THR A 33 -14.65 -6.97 24.37
C THR A 33 -13.84 -7.91 25.26
N PRO A 34 -12.54 -7.64 25.49
CA PRO A 34 -11.75 -8.37 26.48
C PRO A 34 -12.15 -8.01 27.91
N ILE A 35 -12.35 -9.02 28.76
CA ILE A 35 -12.57 -8.81 30.21
C ILE A 35 -11.30 -8.20 30.81
N GLY A 36 -11.42 -7.05 31.49
CA GLY A 36 -10.28 -6.33 32.06
C GLY A 36 -9.33 -5.70 31.03
N GLY A 37 -9.68 -5.72 29.74
CA GLY A 37 -8.89 -5.13 28.68
C GLY A 37 -9.47 -3.82 28.16
N VAL A 38 -9.16 -3.48 26.91
CA VAL A 38 -9.57 -2.22 26.28
C VAL A 38 -10.74 -2.45 25.34
N LEU A 39 -11.80 -1.66 25.54
CA LEU A 39 -12.91 -1.51 24.61
C LEU A 39 -12.51 -0.52 23.52
N MET A 40 -12.81 -0.84 22.26
CA MET A 40 -12.75 0.11 21.15
C MET A 40 -14.01 0.00 20.30
N VAL A 41 -14.78 1.09 20.19
CA VAL A 41 -16.08 1.09 19.51
C VAL A 41 -16.19 2.30 18.60
N PRO A 42 -16.44 2.12 17.29
CA PRO A 42 -16.75 3.23 16.41
C PRO A 42 -18.04 3.93 16.83
N LEU A 43 -18.02 5.26 16.75
CA LEU A 43 -19.12 6.11 17.17
C LEU A 43 -19.82 6.71 15.95
N LEU A 44 -21.09 7.05 16.15
CA LEU A 44 -21.92 7.82 15.24
C LEU A 44 -22.51 9.00 16.02
N SER A 45 -22.75 10.11 15.33
CA SER A 45 -23.55 11.21 15.85
C SER A 45 -24.87 11.25 15.10
N GLU A 46 -25.96 11.55 15.80
CA GLU A 46 -27.26 11.81 15.16
C GLU A 46 -27.22 13.00 14.20
N VAL A 47 -26.34 13.97 14.47
CA VAL A 47 -26.11 15.15 13.64
C VAL A 47 -24.64 15.16 13.19
N PRO A 48 -24.34 15.12 11.88
CA PRO A 48 -22.99 15.29 11.38
C PRO A 48 -22.42 16.66 11.78
N GLY A 49 -21.16 16.69 12.19
CA GLY A 49 -20.50 17.94 12.60
C GLY A 49 -19.14 17.75 13.24
N ASP A 50 -18.64 18.88 13.75
CA ASP A 50 -17.33 19.06 14.38
C ASP A 50 -17.43 19.19 15.93
N ASN A 51 -16.31 19.53 16.58
CA ASN A 51 -16.24 19.78 18.02
C ASN A 51 -16.74 18.61 18.89
N TRP A 52 -16.33 17.40 18.53
CA TRP A 52 -16.56 16.21 19.35
C TRP A 52 -15.92 16.35 20.74
N PRO A 53 -16.53 15.78 21.79
CA PRO A 53 -15.90 15.72 23.11
C PRO A 53 -14.62 14.88 23.05
N SER A 54 -13.63 15.19 23.90
CA SER A 54 -12.40 14.41 23.99
C SER A 54 -12.56 13.13 24.82
N THR A 55 -13.59 13.07 25.68
CA THR A 55 -13.90 11.92 26.54
C THR A 55 -15.40 11.64 26.60
N LEU A 56 -15.74 10.39 26.87
CA LEU A 56 -17.11 9.93 27.16
C LEU A 56 -17.08 8.97 28.34
N THR A 57 -18.12 9.02 29.17
CA THR A 57 -18.26 8.08 30.28
C THR A 57 -18.89 6.79 29.79
N VAL A 58 -18.29 5.66 30.18
CA VAL A 58 -18.88 4.33 30.03
C VAL A 58 -19.42 3.89 31.38
N THR A 59 -20.71 3.57 31.47
CA THR A 59 -21.38 3.20 32.72
C THR A 59 -21.81 1.74 32.69
N PHE A 60 -21.50 0.99 33.73
CA PHE A 60 -21.88 -0.42 33.92
C PHE A 60 -23.21 -0.53 34.66
N GLU A 61 -23.86 -1.70 34.61
CA GLU A 61 -25.16 -1.95 35.26
C GLU A 61 -25.11 -1.74 36.77
N ASP A 62 -23.97 -2.01 37.41
CA ASP A 62 -23.76 -1.79 38.84
C ASP A 62 -23.48 -0.33 39.23
N GLY A 63 -23.58 0.60 38.27
CA GLY A 63 -23.34 2.03 38.46
C GLY A 63 -21.87 2.43 38.44
N THR A 64 -20.94 1.49 38.31
CA THR A 64 -19.51 1.83 38.13
C THR A 64 -19.33 2.57 36.81
N THR A 65 -18.48 3.59 36.81
CA THR A 65 -18.13 4.35 35.61
C THR A 65 -16.65 4.23 35.30
N VAL A 66 -16.32 4.26 34.00
CA VAL A 66 -14.95 4.43 33.52
C VAL A 66 -14.92 5.54 32.48
N GLU A 67 -13.82 6.28 32.48
CA GLU A 67 -13.57 7.31 31.46
C GLU A 67 -13.07 6.64 30.18
N GLY A 68 -13.73 6.93 29.06
CA GLY A 68 -13.27 6.58 27.73
C GLY A 68 -12.77 7.81 26.98
N HIS A 69 -11.75 7.64 26.17
CA HIS A 69 -11.18 8.67 25.32
C HIS A 69 -11.70 8.54 23.90
N ILE A 70 -12.01 9.67 23.26
CA ILE A 70 -12.38 9.67 21.85
C ILE A 70 -11.13 9.86 21.00
N GLY A 71 -10.90 8.90 20.11
CA GLY A 71 -9.93 8.97 19.04
C GLY A 71 -10.58 9.21 17.69
N TRP A 72 -9.76 9.55 16.70
CA TRP A 72 -10.15 9.70 15.32
C TRP A 72 -9.30 8.78 14.44
N ILE A 73 -9.96 7.87 13.71
CA ILE A 73 -9.31 7.06 12.67
C ILE A 73 -9.35 7.83 11.36
N GLU A 74 -8.22 7.94 10.68
CA GLU A 74 -8.10 8.61 9.39
C GLU A 74 -7.19 7.82 8.44
N HIS A 75 -7.27 8.15 7.15
CA HIS A 75 -6.37 7.58 6.16
C HIS A 75 -4.92 8.02 6.42
N ASN A 76 -4.02 7.04 6.41
CA ASN A 76 -2.61 7.28 6.63
C ASN A 76 -1.96 7.83 5.34
N ILE A 77 -1.58 9.10 5.38
CA ILE A 77 -0.92 9.79 4.26
C ILE A 77 0.50 9.25 3.96
N GLN A 78 1.06 8.41 4.82
CA GLN A 78 2.39 7.81 4.65
C GLN A 78 2.37 6.50 3.83
N VAL A 79 1.20 5.99 3.45
CA VAL A 79 1.05 4.66 2.79
C VAL A 79 1.75 4.57 1.44
N SER A 80 1.86 5.69 0.73
CA SER A 80 2.61 5.75 -0.53
C SER A 80 4.13 5.80 -0.34
N ARG A 81 4.62 5.92 0.91
CA ARG A 81 6.04 6.15 1.21
C ARG A 81 6.75 4.91 1.75
N PHE A 82 6.02 3.99 2.37
CA PHE A 82 6.61 2.81 3.00
C PHE A 82 5.96 1.53 2.48
N TRP A 83 6.78 0.47 2.47
CA TRP A 83 6.40 -0.81 1.86
C TRP A 83 5.13 -1.41 2.46
N ALA A 84 5.07 -1.61 3.77
CA ALA A 84 3.96 -2.31 4.43
C ALA A 84 3.28 -1.46 5.50
N GLU A 85 2.94 -0.22 5.13
CA GLU A 85 2.27 0.73 6.01
C GLU A 85 0.76 0.46 6.08
N ASN A 86 0.17 0.57 7.27
CA ASN A 86 -1.28 0.47 7.43
C ASN A 86 -2.00 1.62 6.72
N PRO A 87 -3.07 1.35 5.94
CA PRO A 87 -3.87 2.37 5.28
C PRO A 87 -4.56 3.35 6.23
N LEU A 88 -4.66 3.00 7.52
CA LEU A 88 -5.30 3.78 8.55
C LEU A 88 -4.31 4.13 9.66
N THR A 89 -4.55 5.25 10.31
CA THR A 89 -3.89 5.64 11.56
C THR A 89 -4.94 6.12 12.55
N ILE A 90 -4.57 6.20 13.82
CA ILE A 90 -5.42 6.74 14.87
C ILE A 90 -4.68 7.80 15.66
N ARG A 91 -5.38 8.87 16.03
CA ARG A 91 -4.88 9.93 16.92
C ARG A 91 -5.99 10.41 17.85
N GLY A 92 -5.63 11.25 18.82
CA GLY A 92 -6.63 12.00 19.58
C GLY A 92 -7.47 12.92 18.69
N ILE A 93 -8.71 13.16 19.10
CA ILE A 93 -9.63 14.05 18.38
C ILE A 93 -9.18 15.52 18.50
N THR A 94 -9.36 16.30 17.44
CA THR A 94 -9.09 17.73 17.38
C THR A 94 -10.33 18.52 16.97
N THR A 95 -10.25 19.85 17.06
CA THR A 95 -11.36 20.75 16.71
C THR A 95 -11.70 20.74 15.21
N GLU A 96 -10.77 20.30 14.36
CA GLU A 96 -10.94 20.25 12.91
C GLU A 96 -11.64 18.96 12.44
N ASP A 97 -11.76 17.97 13.32
CA ASP A 97 -12.39 16.68 13.04
C ASP A 97 -13.90 16.85 12.90
N ASP A 98 -14.40 16.52 11.72
CA ASP A 98 -15.78 16.80 11.32
C ASP A 98 -16.35 15.59 10.56
N THR A 99 -17.39 14.98 11.13
CA THR A 99 -18.03 13.80 10.54
C THR A 99 -18.82 14.11 9.28
N SER A 100 -19.16 15.38 9.02
CA SER A 100 -19.79 15.78 7.76
C SER A 100 -18.84 15.64 6.55
N LYS A 101 -17.53 15.62 6.80
CA LYS A 101 -16.49 15.42 5.78
C LYS A 101 -16.15 13.95 5.54
N VAL A 102 -16.62 13.05 6.40
CA VAL A 102 -16.45 11.61 6.22
C VAL A 102 -17.46 11.14 5.19
N HIS A 103 -16.97 10.47 4.15
CA HIS A 103 -17.85 9.98 3.09
C HIS A 103 -18.83 8.94 3.67
N PRO A 104 -20.14 8.98 3.38
CA PRO A 104 -21.12 8.07 4.01
C PRO A 104 -20.86 6.57 3.79
N LYS A 105 -20.15 6.22 2.71
CA LYS A 105 -19.73 4.82 2.42
C LYS A 105 -18.41 4.43 3.09
N ASP A 106 -17.67 5.38 3.65
CA ASP A 106 -16.48 5.09 4.42
C ASP A 106 -16.90 4.56 5.78
N SER A 107 -16.62 3.28 6.01
CA SER A 107 -16.94 2.61 7.27
C SER A 107 -15.73 2.48 8.19
N ALA A 108 -14.55 2.87 7.72
CA ALA A 108 -13.26 2.63 8.36
C ALA A 108 -12.72 3.86 9.10
N THR A 109 -13.02 5.07 8.63
CA THR A 109 -12.58 6.32 9.28
C THR A 109 -13.66 6.90 10.20
N GLY A 110 -13.26 7.86 11.03
CA GLY A 110 -14.14 8.61 11.92
C GLY A 110 -13.88 8.36 13.41
N PRO A 111 -14.82 8.79 14.27
CA PRO A 111 -14.63 8.80 15.71
C PRO A 111 -14.76 7.40 16.32
N VAL A 112 -13.92 7.11 17.31
CA VAL A 112 -13.89 5.85 18.05
C VAL A 112 -13.73 6.11 19.53
N LEU A 113 -14.49 5.39 20.36
CA LEU A 113 -14.32 5.39 21.81
C LEU A 113 -13.31 4.33 22.21
N LEU A 114 -12.34 4.68 23.06
CA LEU A 114 -11.43 3.73 23.69
C LEU A 114 -11.53 3.84 25.22
N ALA A 115 -11.79 2.72 25.90
CA ALA A 115 -11.92 2.70 27.35
C ALA A 115 -11.23 1.48 27.96
N GLN A 116 -10.43 1.68 29.01
CA GLN A 116 -9.90 0.59 29.81
C GLN A 116 -11.00 0.05 30.73
N LEU A 117 -11.33 -1.22 30.57
CA LEU A 117 -12.41 -1.86 31.30
C LEU A 117 -11.92 -2.51 32.59
N PRO A 118 -12.79 -2.60 33.61
CA PRO A 118 -12.53 -3.37 34.82
C PRO A 118 -12.55 -4.88 34.54
N ASN A 119 -11.96 -5.67 35.44
CA ASN A 119 -11.93 -7.13 35.37
C ASN A 119 -13.27 -7.76 35.80
N LYS A 120 -14.36 -7.37 35.12
CA LYS A 120 -15.73 -7.85 35.34
C LYS A 120 -16.51 -7.79 34.03
N THR A 121 -17.60 -8.54 33.95
CA THR A 121 -18.54 -8.54 32.83
C THR A 121 -19.83 -7.82 33.21
N SER A 122 -20.58 -7.37 32.21
CA SER A 122 -21.91 -6.77 32.36
C SER A 122 -22.73 -7.15 31.14
N GLU A 123 -24.02 -7.47 31.29
CA GLU A 123 -24.84 -7.82 30.11
C GLU A 123 -24.92 -6.62 29.16
N HIS A 124 -25.12 -5.43 29.72
CA HIS A 124 -25.13 -4.18 28.98
C HIS A 124 -24.13 -3.17 29.58
N ILE A 125 -23.65 -2.26 28.74
CA ILE A 125 -22.93 -1.05 29.16
C ILE A 125 -23.56 0.15 28.46
N LYS A 126 -23.56 1.30 29.14
CA LYS A 126 -24.01 2.57 28.58
C LYS A 126 -22.82 3.38 28.07
N ILE A 127 -22.91 3.85 26.84
CA ILE A 127 -21.95 4.76 26.21
C ILE A 127 -22.72 6.05 25.90
N GLY A 128 -22.48 7.10 26.70
CA GLY A 128 -23.38 8.26 26.68
C GLY A 128 -24.82 7.82 26.99
N ASN A 129 -25.75 8.08 26.07
CA ASN A 129 -27.15 7.66 26.19
C ASN A 129 -27.46 6.33 25.49
N ASP A 130 -26.50 5.75 24.79
CA ASP A 130 -26.69 4.52 24.03
C ASP A 130 -26.38 3.28 24.89
N VAL A 131 -27.11 2.19 24.65
CA VAL A 131 -26.96 0.93 25.38
C VAL A 131 -26.42 -0.12 24.41
N VAL A 132 -25.27 -0.71 24.74
CA VAL A 132 -24.67 -1.80 23.97
C VAL A 132 -24.56 -3.05 24.83
N ALA A 133 -24.58 -4.22 24.19
CA ALA A 133 -24.47 -5.54 24.80
C ALA A 133 -23.13 -6.19 24.37
N PRO A 134 -22.02 -5.98 25.10
CA PRO A 134 -20.71 -6.45 24.68
C PRO A 134 -20.62 -7.96 24.62
N VAL A 135 -19.87 -8.47 23.63
CA VAL A 135 -19.49 -9.88 23.57
C VAL A 135 -18.18 -10.07 24.32
N TRP A 136 -18.28 -10.62 25.54
CA TRP A 136 -17.15 -10.74 26.45
C TRP A 136 -16.28 -11.96 26.16
N PHE A 137 -14.96 -11.75 26.15
CA PHE A 137 -13.97 -12.83 26.08
C PHE A 137 -12.99 -12.74 27.25
N SER A 138 -12.67 -13.89 27.84
CA SER A 138 -11.55 -13.99 28.78
C SER A 138 -10.25 -13.61 28.07
N LEU A 139 -9.48 -12.71 28.67
CA LEU A 139 -8.22 -12.24 28.11
C LEU A 139 -7.07 -13.15 28.57
N PRO A 140 -6.39 -13.87 27.66
CA PRO A 140 -5.19 -14.64 28.01
C PRO A 140 -4.09 -13.71 28.52
N THR A 141 -3.19 -14.21 29.37
CA THR A 141 -2.05 -13.42 29.89
C THR A 141 -1.01 -13.16 28.80
N GLU A 142 -0.78 -14.13 27.91
CA GLU A 142 0.21 -14.08 26.84
C GLU A 142 -0.31 -14.74 25.56
N LEU A 143 0.35 -14.47 24.43
CA LEU A 143 0.10 -15.18 23.18
C LEU A 143 0.51 -16.65 23.34
N PRO A 144 -0.23 -17.61 22.75
CA PRO A 144 0.17 -19.00 22.79
C PRO A 144 1.53 -19.19 22.10
N ASN A 145 2.42 -19.99 22.70
CA ASN A 145 3.68 -20.33 22.06
C ASN A 145 3.47 -21.39 20.96
N LEU A 146 3.48 -20.92 19.72
CA LEU A 146 3.30 -21.75 18.53
C LEU A 146 4.62 -22.30 17.97
N ASN A 147 5.77 -21.90 18.53
CA ASN A 147 7.08 -22.41 18.10
C ASN A 147 7.40 -23.76 18.75
N LEU A 148 8.34 -24.50 18.16
CA LEU A 148 8.89 -25.71 18.76
C LEU A 148 9.84 -25.41 19.93
N THR A 149 10.34 -24.17 20.01
CA THR A 149 11.29 -23.70 21.01
C THR A 149 10.65 -22.75 22.03
N THR A 150 11.29 -22.59 23.18
CA THR A 150 10.91 -21.58 24.19
C THR A 150 11.22 -20.17 23.71
N ILE A 151 10.51 -19.19 24.28
CA ILE A 151 10.73 -17.77 24.01
C ILE A 151 12.05 -17.33 24.65
N ASP A 152 12.89 -16.66 23.86
CA ASP A 152 14.11 -16.03 24.34
C ASP A 152 13.78 -14.69 25.01
N MET A 153 13.69 -14.73 26.34
CA MET A 153 13.35 -13.59 27.18
C MET A 153 14.42 -12.49 27.20
N ALA A 154 15.63 -12.77 26.69
CA ALA A 154 16.72 -11.79 26.62
C ALA A 154 16.67 -10.95 25.33
N LYS A 155 15.88 -11.37 24.33
CA LYS A 155 15.77 -10.69 23.04
C LYS A 155 14.42 -10.01 22.89
N THR A 156 14.47 -8.81 22.30
CA THR A 156 13.29 -8.02 21.96
C THR A 156 13.35 -7.67 20.49
N LEU A 157 12.21 -7.76 19.79
CA LEU A 157 12.11 -7.32 18.41
C LEU A 157 12.47 -5.83 18.31
N PRO A 158 13.35 -5.44 17.37
CA PRO A 158 13.65 -4.02 17.13
C PRO A 158 12.38 -3.23 16.84
N SER A 159 12.35 -1.94 17.15
CA SER A 159 11.17 -1.08 16.95
C SER A 159 10.90 -0.72 15.47
N LYS A 160 11.91 -0.86 14.60
CA LYS A 160 11.79 -0.54 13.18
C LYS A 160 12.69 -1.44 12.36
N LYS A 161 12.15 -1.93 11.24
CA LYS A 161 12.91 -2.49 10.12
C LYS A 161 12.35 -1.94 8.81
N LEU A 162 13.22 -1.34 7.98
CA LEU A 162 12.83 -0.39 6.93
C LEU A 162 11.72 -0.88 5.99
N TYR A 163 11.82 -2.12 5.52
CA TYR A 163 10.88 -2.72 4.55
C TYR A 163 9.99 -3.79 5.18
N THR A 164 10.11 -4.03 6.48
CA THR A 164 9.30 -5.03 7.16
C THR A 164 8.22 -4.31 7.95
N TYR A 165 8.59 -3.58 9.00
CA TYR A 165 7.62 -3.03 9.94
C TYR A 165 8.12 -1.76 10.62
N ARG A 166 7.19 -0.96 11.15
CA ARG A 166 7.50 0.21 11.99
C ARG A 166 6.59 0.23 13.20
N SER A 167 7.15 0.53 14.37
CA SER A 167 6.37 0.73 15.59
C SER A 167 5.60 2.06 15.64
N ALA A 168 5.64 2.86 14.56
CA ALA A 168 5.13 4.22 14.55
C ALA A 168 3.60 4.32 14.42
N ASN A 169 2.93 3.28 13.94
CA ASN A 169 1.47 3.23 13.86
C ASN A 169 0.90 2.34 14.96
N PRO A 170 0.04 2.86 15.86
CA PRO A 170 -0.55 2.07 16.94
C PRO A 170 -1.37 0.88 16.45
N LEU A 171 -2.06 1.02 15.30
CA LEU A 171 -2.92 -0.02 14.74
C LEU A 171 -2.15 -1.23 14.21
N ASP A 172 -0.82 -1.13 14.07
CA ASP A 172 0.04 -2.24 13.66
C ASP A 172 0.71 -2.96 14.83
N TYR A 173 0.50 -2.52 16.07
CA TYR A 173 1.20 -3.07 17.23
C TYR A 173 0.95 -4.58 17.39
N TRP A 174 -0.27 -5.05 17.16
CA TRP A 174 -0.60 -6.47 17.18
C TRP A 174 0.24 -7.29 16.18
N ARG A 175 0.57 -6.73 15.01
CA ARG A 175 1.37 -7.45 14.01
C ARG A 175 2.80 -7.59 14.50
N LEU A 176 3.33 -6.58 15.19
CA LEU A 176 4.65 -6.65 15.83
C LEU A 176 4.68 -7.73 16.92
N THR A 177 3.60 -7.91 17.68
CA THR A 177 3.53 -8.98 18.68
C THR A 177 3.49 -10.37 18.05
N LEU A 178 2.80 -10.53 16.93
CA LEU A 178 2.83 -11.79 16.16
C LEU A 178 4.18 -12.05 15.50
N ILE A 179 4.87 -11.03 14.96
CA ILE A 179 6.22 -11.18 14.38
C ILE A 179 7.20 -11.61 15.48
N ALA A 180 7.14 -10.98 16.66
CA ALA A 180 7.95 -11.35 17.81
C ALA A 180 7.65 -12.78 18.27
N SER A 181 6.37 -13.15 18.34
CA SER A 181 5.92 -14.52 18.62
C SER A 181 6.49 -15.51 17.61
N ARG A 182 6.44 -15.22 16.30
CA ARG A 182 7.04 -16.08 15.25
C ARG A 182 8.55 -16.26 15.42
N ARG A 183 9.24 -15.19 15.79
CA ARG A 183 10.70 -15.21 16.01
C ARG A 183 11.11 -15.77 17.38
N GLY A 184 10.16 -16.11 18.24
CA GLY A 184 10.42 -16.63 19.58
C GLY A 184 11.12 -15.62 20.50
N ILE A 185 10.80 -14.33 20.36
CA ILE A 185 11.39 -13.22 21.13
C ILE A 185 10.29 -12.31 21.68
N LEU A 186 10.65 -11.36 22.54
CA LEU A 186 9.68 -10.40 23.10
C LEU A 186 9.26 -9.33 22.10
N PRO A 187 7.99 -8.87 22.13
CA PRO A 187 7.53 -7.74 21.33
C PRO A 187 8.20 -6.44 21.75
N PRO A 188 8.28 -5.44 20.85
CA PRO A 188 8.77 -4.13 21.23
C PRO A 188 7.83 -3.51 22.26
N LYS A 189 8.36 -2.65 23.15
CA LYS A 189 7.51 -1.85 24.03
C LYS A 189 6.67 -0.88 23.19
N ILE A 190 5.42 -0.65 23.61
CA ILE A 190 4.59 0.42 23.04
C ILE A 190 5.36 1.74 23.16
N MET A 191 5.34 2.54 22.09
CA MET A 191 6.12 3.77 22.03
C MET A 191 5.71 4.72 23.15
N ALA A 192 6.70 5.23 23.89
CA ALA A 192 6.45 6.14 25.02
C ALA A 192 5.78 7.44 24.56
N THR A 193 6.09 7.89 23.34
CA THR A 193 5.59 9.12 22.71
C THR A 193 4.13 9.04 22.27
N PHE A 194 3.51 7.85 22.25
CA PHE A 194 2.10 7.72 21.95
C PHE A 194 1.23 8.41 23.00
N SER A 195 0.21 9.10 22.54
CA SER A 195 -0.89 9.63 23.36
C SER A 195 -1.66 8.50 24.05
N ALA A 196 -2.57 8.86 24.97
CA ALA A 196 -3.42 7.89 25.65
C ALA A 196 -4.28 7.08 24.66
N VAL A 197 -4.88 7.75 23.67
CA VAL A 197 -5.68 7.13 22.60
C VAL A 197 -4.85 6.12 21.81
N GLU A 198 -3.67 6.53 21.36
CA GLU A 198 -2.76 5.66 20.59
C GLU A 198 -2.30 4.44 21.41
N LYS A 199 -1.97 4.64 22.69
CA LYS A 199 -1.61 3.52 23.59
C LYS A 199 -2.77 2.54 23.77
N LEU A 200 -3.98 3.03 24.01
CA LEU A 200 -5.17 2.20 24.16
C LEU A 200 -5.48 1.43 22.87
N ALA A 201 -5.34 2.05 21.70
CA ALA A 201 -5.57 1.41 20.41
C ALA A 201 -4.56 0.28 20.14
N ALA A 202 -3.27 0.52 20.44
CA ALA A 202 -2.23 -0.49 20.33
C ALA A 202 -2.52 -1.70 21.24
N VAL A 203 -2.92 -1.45 22.49
CA VAL A 203 -3.29 -2.49 23.45
C VAL A 203 -4.52 -3.25 22.98
N GLN A 204 -5.56 -2.56 22.52
CA GLN A 204 -6.80 -3.19 22.09
C GLN A 204 -6.59 -4.16 20.93
N GLY A 205 -5.88 -3.71 19.89
CA GLY A 205 -5.58 -4.56 18.73
C GLY A 205 -4.81 -5.82 19.14
N GLU A 206 -3.80 -5.67 19.99
CA GLU A 206 -3.02 -6.79 20.52
C GLU A 206 -3.88 -7.78 21.30
N GLN A 207 -4.74 -7.29 22.20
CA GLN A 207 -5.60 -8.14 23.03
C GLN A 207 -6.60 -8.94 22.20
N LEU A 208 -7.21 -8.34 21.17
CA LEU A 208 -8.12 -9.06 20.27
C LEU A 208 -7.41 -10.20 19.54
N TRP A 209 -6.22 -9.94 19.00
CA TRP A 209 -5.43 -10.98 18.36
C TRP A 209 -4.94 -12.03 19.36
N ARG A 210 -4.61 -11.65 20.59
CA ARG A 210 -4.24 -12.59 21.65
C ARG A 210 -5.37 -13.55 22.01
N ILE A 211 -6.59 -13.03 22.17
CA ILE A 211 -7.80 -13.85 22.37
C ILE A 211 -8.03 -14.77 21.17
N ALA A 212 -8.00 -14.22 19.96
CA ALA A 212 -8.24 -14.96 18.72
C ALA A 212 -7.27 -16.14 18.56
N PHE A 213 -5.97 -15.91 18.79
CA PHE A 213 -4.96 -16.95 18.68
C PHE A 213 -5.01 -17.97 19.81
N ASP A 214 -5.34 -17.59 21.05
CA ASP A 214 -5.55 -18.57 22.13
C ASP A 214 -6.73 -19.52 21.81
N ARG A 215 -7.85 -18.99 21.33
CA ARG A 215 -9.01 -19.79 20.90
C ARG A 215 -8.64 -20.74 19.75
N LEU A 216 -7.93 -20.23 18.75
CA LEU A 216 -7.50 -21.03 17.60
C LEU A 216 -6.48 -22.08 18.01
N ALA A 217 -5.49 -21.76 18.84
CA ALA A 217 -4.44 -22.70 19.27
C ALA A 217 -5.00 -23.88 20.08
N ARG A 218 -6.02 -23.64 20.92
CA ARG A 218 -6.76 -24.71 21.63
C ARG A 218 -7.52 -25.64 20.68
N SER A 219 -7.93 -25.14 19.51
CA SER A 219 -8.68 -25.89 18.51
C SER A 219 -7.76 -26.61 17.50
N SER A 220 -6.72 -25.92 17.03
CA SER A 220 -5.70 -26.41 16.11
C SER A 220 -4.43 -25.56 16.24
N ARG A 221 -3.41 -26.10 16.90
CA ARG A 221 -2.10 -25.44 17.02
C ARG A 221 -1.43 -25.21 15.66
N GLY A 222 -1.57 -26.18 14.74
CA GLY A 222 -1.04 -26.07 13.38
C GLY A 222 -1.71 -24.96 12.58
N GLY A 223 -3.06 -24.88 12.63
CA GLY A 223 -3.80 -23.80 11.96
C GLY A 223 -3.49 -22.43 12.54
N ALA A 224 -3.27 -22.35 13.86
CA ALA A 224 -2.78 -21.12 14.50
C ALA A 224 -1.39 -20.72 13.98
N ALA A 225 -0.45 -21.66 13.88
CA ALA A 225 0.89 -21.37 13.36
C ALA A 225 0.83 -20.89 11.90
N GLU A 226 0.05 -21.56 11.06
CA GLU A 226 -0.11 -21.19 9.65
C GLU A 226 -0.76 -19.80 9.47
N CYS A 227 -1.82 -19.49 10.23
CA CYS A 227 -2.43 -18.16 10.24
C CYS A 227 -1.43 -17.08 10.67
N ARG A 228 -0.69 -17.31 11.77
CA ARG A 228 0.34 -16.39 12.25
C ARG A 228 1.40 -16.17 11.17
N ASP A 229 1.83 -17.23 10.50
CA ASP A 229 2.87 -17.15 9.50
C ASP A 229 2.41 -16.33 8.29
N LEU A 230 1.18 -16.54 7.79
CA LEU A 230 0.60 -15.71 6.73
C LEU A 230 0.43 -14.24 7.11
N LEU A 231 0.11 -13.93 8.38
CA LEU A 231 0.00 -12.55 8.89
C LEU A 231 1.36 -11.88 9.14
N THR A 232 2.46 -12.63 9.11
CA THR A 232 3.79 -12.16 9.50
C THR A 232 4.90 -12.52 8.51
N ASN A 233 4.54 -13.07 7.35
CA ASN A 233 5.49 -13.55 6.35
C ASN A 233 6.45 -12.46 5.90
N THR A 234 7.71 -12.85 5.71
CA THR A 234 8.81 -11.99 5.28
C THR A 234 9.62 -12.69 4.21
N GLY A 235 9.94 -11.96 3.14
CA GLY A 235 10.82 -12.41 2.07
C GLY A 235 12.20 -11.76 2.21
N HIS A 236 13.19 -12.34 1.52
CA HIS A 236 14.52 -11.76 1.38
C HIS A 236 14.86 -11.55 -0.09
N ASP A 237 15.51 -10.42 -0.38
CA ASP A 237 16.12 -10.12 -1.66
C ASP A 237 17.49 -9.53 -1.35
N GLN A 238 18.53 -10.33 -1.55
CA GLN A 238 19.88 -10.03 -1.09
C GLN A 238 19.86 -9.72 0.43
N ASP A 239 20.39 -8.55 0.83
CA ASP A 239 20.44 -8.14 2.24
C ASP A 239 19.11 -7.54 2.76
N ALA A 240 18.11 -7.34 1.89
CA ALA A 240 16.84 -6.72 2.26
C ALA A 240 15.81 -7.77 2.72
N GLU A 241 15.38 -7.69 3.98
CA GLU A 241 14.17 -8.37 4.47
C GLU A 241 12.95 -7.45 4.31
N PHE A 242 11.88 -7.94 3.69
CA PHE A 242 10.66 -7.19 3.45
C PHE A 242 9.41 -7.98 3.79
N ALA A 243 8.33 -7.28 4.12
CA ALA A 243 7.05 -7.90 4.44
C ALA A 243 6.40 -8.56 3.22
N CYS A 244 5.84 -9.75 3.41
CA CYS A 244 5.06 -10.50 2.40
C CYS A 244 3.75 -11.03 3.00
N TRP A 245 3.30 -10.48 4.12
CA TRP A 245 2.10 -10.94 4.81
C TRP A 245 0.82 -10.60 4.05
N ALA A 246 -0.24 -11.36 4.33
CA ALA A 246 -1.58 -11.07 3.82
C ALA A 246 -2.03 -9.67 4.24
N THR A 247 -2.52 -8.88 3.29
CA THR A 247 -3.15 -7.57 3.54
C THR A 247 -4.65 -7.62 3.24
N ASN A 248 -5.43 -6.75 3.90
CA ASN A 248 -6.88 -6.56 3.71
C ASN A 248 -7.80 -7.75 4.01
N THR A 249 -7.27 -8.90 4.44
CA THR A 249 -8.05 -10.08 4.86
C THR A 249 -7.88 -10.41 6.35
N ASP A 250 -7.05 -9.64 7.06
CA ASP A 250 -6.75 -9.80 8.48
C ASP A 250 -7.97 -9.51 9.37
N ALA A 251 -8.74 -8.46 9.06
CA ALA A 251 -10.02 -8.16 9.72
C ALA A 251 -11.06 -9.29 9.53
N GLN A 252 -11.06 -9.94 8.35
CA GLN A 252 -11.94 -11.08 8.07
C GLN A 252 -11.56 -12.28 8.94
N LEU A 253 -10.27 -12.61 9.03
CA LEU A 253 -9.79 -13.67 9.91
C LEU A 253 -10.12 -13.36 11.37
N LEU A 254 -9.84 -12.14 11.83
CA LEU A 254 -10.10 -11.74 13.20
C LEU A 254 -11.59 -11.90 13.55
N SER A 255 -12.50 -11.50 12.66
CA SER A 255 -13.94 -11.72 12.81
C SER A 255 -14.30 -13.20 12.92
N VAL A 256 -13.72 -14.06 12.07
CA VAL A 256 -13.92 -15.52 12.13
C VAL A 256 -13.46 -16.10 13.48
N LEU A 257 -12.30 -15.65 13.98
CA LEU A 257 -11.70 -16.16 15.22
C LEU A 257 -12.37 -15.61 16.48
N LEU A 258 -13.10 -14.50 16.37
CA LEU A 258 -13.86 -13.87 17.45
C LEU A 258 -15.36 -14.15 17.40
N ASP A 259 -15.84 -15.02 16.49
CA ASP A 259 -17.22 -15.51 16.49
C ASP A 259 -17.50 -16.28 17.80
N PRO A 260 -18.38 -15.79 18.69
CA PRO A 260 -18.66 -16.44 19.97
C PRO A 260 -19.42 -17.77 19.80
N ASN A 261 -20.12 -17.94 18.68
CA ASN A 261 -20.98 -19.10 18.42
C ASN A 261 -20.26 -20.22 17.66
N ALA A 262 -19.02 -19.98 17.20
CA ALA A 262 -18.25 -20.98 16.49
C ALA A 262 -17.75 -22.09 17.42
N THR A 263 -18.07 -23.35 17.06
CA THR A 263 -17.43 -24.52 17.68
C THR A 263 -15.95 -24.60 17.32
N SER A 264 -15.12 -25.28 18.13
CA SER A 264 -13.68 -25.46 17.85
C SER A 264 -13.40 -26.03 16.45
N ARG A 265 -14.23 -26.97 15.98
CA ARG A 265 -14.10 -27.55 14.64
C ARG A 265 -14.43 -26.54 13.53
N GLN A 266 -15.50 -25.76 13.69
CA GLN A 266 -15.85 -24.70 12.73
C GLN A 266 -14.78 -23.62 12.69
N LEU A 267 -14.27 -23.20 13.85
CA LEU A 267 -13.22 -22.20 13.96
C LEU A 267 -11.95 -22.65 13.24
N ALA A 268 -11.47 -23.88 13.50
CA ALA A 268 -10.30 -24.43 12.81
C ALA A 268 -10.53 -24.57 11.30
N SER A 269 -11.70 -25.06 10.88
CA SER A 269 -12.02 -25.23 9.45
C SER A 269 -12.10 -23.89 8.71
N ARG A 270 -12.71 -22.85 9.31
CA ARG A 270 -12.81 -21.53 8.70
C ARG A 270 -11.44 -20.83 8.64
N ALA A 271 -10.59 -21.03 9.65
CA ALA A 271 -9.22 -20.52 9.65
C ALA A 271 -8.36 -21.16 8.55
N LEU A 272 -8.42 -22.49 8.38
CA LEU A 272 -7.71 -23.17 7.29
C LEU A 272 -8.24 -22.76 5.91
N HIS A 273 -9.56 -22.58 5.77
CA HIS A 273 -10.14 -22.03 4.56
C HIS A 273 -9.65 -20.60 4.28
N TRP A 274 -9.48 -19.77 5.31
CA TRP A 274 -8.85 -18.47 5.14
C TRP A 274 -7.40 -18.61 4.67
N CYS A 275 -6.60 -19.50 5.26
CA CYS A 275 -5.21 -19.75 4.84
C CYS A 275 -5.12 -20.15 3.36
N ALA A 276 -5.94 -21.10 2.93
CA ALA A 276 -5.94 -21.63 1.56
C ALA A 276 -6.29 -20.57 0.48
N ASN A 277 -6.93 -19.47 0.88
CA ASN A 277 -7.26 -18.37 -0.03
C ASN A 277 -6.20 -17.25 -0.06
N GLN A 278 -5.17 -17.33 0.77
CA GLN A 278 -4.08 -16.35 0.76
C GLN A 278 -3.09 -16.65 -0.38
N LYS A 279 -2.39 -15.61 -0.82
CA LYS A 279 -1.27 -15.71 -1.76
C LYS A 279 0.03 -15.63 -0.96
N PRO A 280 0.71 -16.75 -0.67
CA PRO A 280 1.89 -16.75 0.19
C PRO A 280 3.15 -16.39 -0.60
N PHE A 281 3.07 -15.43 -1.52
CA PHE A 281 4.17 -14.96 -2.37
C PHE A 281 3.85 -13.56 -2.90
N ILE A 282 4.89 -12.88 -3.38
CA ILE A 282 4.74 -11.65 -4.16
C ILE A 282 5.60 -11.76 -5.42
N PHE A 283 5.20 -11.06 -6.48
CA PHE A 283 5.98 -10.96 -7.70
C PHE A 283 5.86 -9.57 -8.33
N TRP A 284 6.87 -9.17 -9.09
CA TRP A 284 6.90 -7.93 -9.85
C TRP A 284 7.70 -8.10 -11.14
N LEU A 285 7.48 -7.18 -12.07
CA LEU A 285 8.30 -7.05 -13.28
C LEU A 285 9.47 -6.11 -12.98
N GLU A 286 10.69 -6.50 -13.38
CA GLU A 286 11.89 -5.64 -13.31
C GLU A 286 12.26 -5.10 -14.69
N SER A 287 11.98 -5.84 -15.76
CA SER A 287 12.14 -5.41 -17.17
C SER A 287 10.91 -5.80 -17.98
N VAL A 288 10.46 -4.90 -18.87
CA VAL A 288 9.30 -5.11 -19.76
C VAL A 288 9.56 -4.71 -21.21
N TYR A 289 10.78 -4.25 -21.55
CA TYR A 289 11.18 -3.87 -22.91
C TYR A 289 12.40 -4.70 -23.34
N GLY A 290 12.67 -4.72 -24.65
CA GLY A 290 13.73 -5.52 -25.26
C GLY A 290 13.33 -6.99 -25.47
N GLU A 291 14.30 -7.79 -25.90
CA GLU A 291 14.15 -9.22 -26.24
C GLU A 291 13.82 -10.10 -25.03
N GLU A 292 14.14 -9.63 -23.83
CA GLU A 292 13.97 -10.37 -22.58
C GLU A 292 13.25 -9.50 -21.56
N ILE A 293 12.26 -10.09 -20.89
CA ILE A 293 11.62 -9.51 -19.72
C ILE A 293 12.11 -10.22 -18.46
N THR A 294 12.09 -9.52 -17.32
CA THR A 294 12.53 -10.10 -16.05
C THR A 294 11.38 -10.10 -15.07
N VAL A 295 10.99 -11.30 -14.64
CA VAL A 295 9.97 -11.50 -13.59
C VAL A 295 10.70 -11.85 -12.29
N ALA A 296 10.51 -11.05 -11.25
CA ALA A 296 11.02 -11.33 -9.92
C ALA A 296 9.91 -11.92 -9.05
N ILE A 297 10.21 -13.02 -8.36
CA ILE A 297 9.26 -13.74 -7.50
C ILE A 297 9.92 -13.98 -6.16
N ALA A 298 9.27 -13.52 -5.08
CA ALA A 298 9.72 -13.74 -3.72
C ALA A 298 8.86 -14.80 -3.03
N ASN A 299 9.52 -15.81 -2.47
CA ASN A 299 8.91 -16.88 -1.71
C ASN A 299 9.16 -16.69 -0.21
N PRO A 300 8.19 -16.16 0.57
CA PRO A 300 8.33 -16.02 2.02
C PRO A 300 8.09 -17.33 2.81
N THR A 301 7.74 -18.43 2.13
CA THR A 301 7.38 -19.69 2.79
C THR A 301 8.59 -20.58 3.06
N PHE A 302 8.37 -21.67 3.81
CA PHE A 302 9.37 -22.69 4.10
C PHE A 302 9.48 -23.77 3.01
N GLU A 303 8.57 -23.77 2.04
CA GLU A 303 8.51 -24.77 0.96
C GLU A 303 8.96 -24.13 -0.36
N VAL A 304 9.48 -24.96 -1.28
CA VAL A 304 9.82 -24.48 -2.63
C VAL A 304 8.54 -24.18 -3.40
N LEU A 305 8.46 -23.01 -4.04
CA LEU A 305 7.36 -22.68 -4.93
C LEU A 305 7.69 -23.09 -6.36
N LEU A 306 6.77 -23.80 -7.00
CA LEU A 306 6.83 -24.09 -8.43
C LEU A 306 6.07 -23.04 -9.22
N VAL A 307 6.75 -22.49 -10.21
CA VAL A 307 6.25 -21.43 -11.08
C VAL A 307 6.29 -21.91 -12.52
N ALA A 308 5.18 -21.79 -13.24
CA ALA A 308 5.15 -21.98 -14.68
C ALA A 308 4.92 -20.63 -15.37
N ILE A 309 5.76 -20.31 -16.34
CA ILE A 309 5.69 -19.07 -17.13
C ILE A 309 5.59 -19.42 -18.61
N LYS A 310 4.66 -18.80 -19.32
CA LYS A 310 4.55 -18.96 -20.78
C LYS A 310 3.96 -17.72 -21.43
N TRP A 311 4.29 -17.49 -22.69
CA TRP A 311 3.57 -16.51 -23.49
C TRP A 311 2.18 -17.04 -23.89
N LYS A 312 1.16 -16.18 -23.83
CA LYS A 312 -0.24 -16.56 -24.15
C LYS A 312 -0.47 -16.79 -25.64
N LYS A 313 0.26 -16.05 -26.49
CA LYS A 313 0.22 -16.19 -27.94
C LYS A 313 1.41 -17.04 -28.39
N GLY A 314 1.15 -18.06 -29.20
CA GLY A 314 2.14 -19.03 -29.70
C GLY A 314 2.02 -20.40 -29.03
N ASP A 315 2.57 -21.44 -29.67
CA ASP A 315 2.76 -22.78 -29.10
C ASP A 315 4.00 -22.77 -28.18
N ASP A 316 4.02 -21.87 -27.21
CA ASP A 316 5.14 -21.71 -26.29
C ASP A 316 5.11 -22.77 -25.20
N ILE A 317 6.27 -23.36 -24.90
CA ILE A 317 6.41 -24.40 -23.88
C ILE A 317 6.60 -23.71 -22.53
N PRO A 318 5.79 -24.01 -21.51
CA PRO A 318 5.93 -23.37 -20.21
C PRO A 318 7.31 -23.61 -19.60
N ILE A 319 7.97 -22.53 -19.22
CA ILE A 319 9.19 -22.56 -18.41
C ILE A 319 8.78 -22.87 -16.98
N ALA A 320 9.25 -24.00 -16.44
CA ALA A 320 9.09 -24.34 -15.04
C ALA A 320 10.30 -23.85 -14.25
N VAL A 321 10.05 -23.08 -13.18
CA VAL A 321 11.08 -22.53 -12.31
C VAL A 321 10.75 -22.84 -10.85
N GLU A 322 11.77 -23.28 -10.11
CA GLU A 322 11.72 -23.41 -8.66
C GLU A 322 12.15 -22.10 -8.01
N VAL A 323 11.35 -21.61 -7.07
CA VAL A 323 11.68 -20.46 -6.22
C VAL A 323 11.95 -21.00 -4.81
N PRO A 324 13.22 -21.03 -4.35
CA PRO A 324 13.58 -21.57 -3.05
C PRO A 324 12.87 -20.86 -1.89
N ALA A 325 12.76 -21.57 -0.78
CA ALA A 325 12.19 -21.03 0.45
C ALA A 325 12.99 -19.79 0.94
N HIS A 326 12.26 -18.74 1.33
CA HIS A 326 12.80 -17.46 1.82
C HIS A 326 13.63 -16.64 0.84
N GLU A 327 13.67 -17.00 -0.45
CA GLU A 327 14.48 -16.32 -1.46
C GLU A 327 13.63 -15.58 -2.51
N THR A 328 14.29 -14.66 -3.20
CA THR A 328 13.76 -13.98 -4.39
C THR A 328 14.52 -14.45 -5.62
N VAL A 329 13.82 -15.01 -6.59
CA VAL A 329 14.40 -15.45 -7.87
C VAL A 329 13.99 -14.49 -8.98
N ARG A 330 14.97 -14.16 -9.83
CA ARG A 330 14.77 -13.36 -11.05
C ARG A 330 14.79 -14.28 -12.25
N ILE A 331 13.69 -14.30 -12.98
CA ILE A 331 13.48 -15.20 -14.09
C ILE A 331 13.54 -14.37 -15.38
N PRO A 332 14.61 -14.52 -16.18
CA PRO A 332 14.64 -14.00 -17.53
C PRO A 332 13.68 -14.80 -18.41
N VAL A 333 12.81 -14.10 -19.13
CA VAL A 333 11.86 -14.71 -20.07
C VAL A 333 12.08 -14.07 -21.44
N THR A 334 12.63 -14.86 -22.35
CA THR A 334 12.83 -14.44 -23.74
C THR A 334 11.48 -14.30 -24.43
N ARG A 335 11.30 -13.24 -25.23
CA ARG A 335 10.10 -13.07 -26.06
C ARG A 335 10.09 -14.12 -27.17
N VAL A 336 8.90 -14.57 -27.55
CA VAL A 336 8.73 -15.38 -28.75
C VAL A 336 9.00 -14.47 -29.95
N SER A 337 9.93 -14.86 -30.82
CA SER A 337 10.21 -14.13 -32.05
C SER A 337 8.94 -14.04 -32.90
N HIS A 338 8.41 -12.83 -33.10
CA HIS A 338 7.34 -12.63 -34.05
C HIS A 338 7.91 -12.74 -35.46
N ILE A 339 7.29 -13.59 -36.27
CA ILE A 339 7.49 -13.53 -37.72
C ILE A 339 6.85 -12.23 -38.16
N ASP A 340 7.61 -11.36 -38.81
CA ASP A 340 7.06 -10.15 -39.40
C ASP A 340 6.06 -10.52 -40.49
N LEU A 341 4.77 -10.41 -40.17
CA LEU A 341 3.68 -10.70 -41.10
C LEU A 341 3.47 -9.57 -42.12
N SER A 342 4.18 -8.44 -41.99
CA SER A 342 4.17 -7.38 -43.01
C SER A 342 4.67 -7.86 -44.38
N LEU A 343 5.49 -8.91 -44.39
CA LEU A 343 5.91 -9.64 -45.59
C LEU A 343 4.75 -10.34 -46.32
N PHE A 344 3.63 -10.58 -45.64
CA PHE A 344 2.49 -11.36 -46.14
C PHE A 344 1.20 -10.55 -46.31
N GLY A 345 1.18 -9.26 -46.00
CA GLY A 345 0.03 -8.37 -46.24
C GLY A 345 -0.09 -7.22 -45.23
N PRO A 346 -1.10 -6.34 -45.38
CA PRO A 346 -1.32 -5.25 -44.45
C PRO A 346 -1.68 -5.79 -43.06
N THR A 347 -0.81 -5.52 -42.07
CA THR A 347 -1.02 -5.87 -40.68
C THR A 347 -2.22 -5.11 -40.13
N THR A 348 -3.22 -5.84 -39.61
CA THR A 348 -4.30 -5.25 -38.81
C THR A 348 -3.71 -4.66 -37.53
N MET A 349 -4.32 -3.59 -37.01
CA MET A 349 -3.98 -3.01 -35.70
C MET A 349 -4.39 -3.94 -34.55
N ASP A 350 -3.90 -5.18 -34.56
CA ASP A 350 -3.98 -6.06 -33.42
C ASP A 350 -3.28 -5.36 -32.25
N SER A 351 -3.91 -5.44 -31.08
CA SER A 351 -3.33 -4.96 -29.82
C SER A 351 -1.86 -5.36 -29.74
N THR A 352 -0.96 -4.37 -29.81
CA THR A 352 0.50 -4.55 -29.75
C THR A 352 0.97 -5.09 -28.39
N LEU A 353 0.07 -5.15 -27.39
CA LEU A 353 0.33 -5.80 -26.12
C LEU A 353 0.45 -7.32 -26.28
N GLU A 354 1.56 -7.83 -25.75
CA GLU A 354 1.78 -9.25 -25.52
C GLU A 354 1.24 -9.63 -24.14
N TRP A 355 0.94 -10.90 -23.93
CA TRP A 355 0.38 -11.39 -22.68
C TRP A 355 1.23 -12.53 -22.14
N LEU A 356 1.72 -12.38 -20.92
CA LEU A 356 2.46 -13.42 -20.21
C LEU A 356 1.54 -14.10 -19.19
N GLU A 357 1.46 -15.41 -19.23
CA GLU A 357 0.77 -16.21 -18.22
C GLU A 357 1.78 -16.71 -17.18
N LEU A 358 1.51 -16.37 -15.92
CA LEU A 358 2.30 -16.76 -14.76
C LEU A 358 1.41 -17.60 -13.85
N GLN A 359 1.75 -18.86 -13.66
CA GLN A 359 1.07 -19.77 -12.73
C GLN A 359 1.98 -20.05 -11.54
N ILE A 360 1.52 -19.72 -10.34
CA ILE A 360 2.21 -19.99 -9.07
C ILE A 360 1.27 -20.81 -8.19
N GLY A 361 1.55 -22.10 -8.06
CA GLY A 361 0.64 -23.05 -7.42
C GLY A 361 -0.77 -23.01 -8.07
N PRO A 362 -1.85 -22.76 -7.30
CA PRO A 362 -3.21 -22.67 -7.83
C PRO A 362 -3.56 -21.30 -8.45
N HIS A 363 -2.67 -20.31 -8.38
CA HIS A 363 -2.96 -18.95 -8.82
C HIS A 363 -2.44 -18.71 -10.24
N LEU A 364 -3.33 -18.26 -11.13
CA LEU A 364 -3.00 -17.87 -12.50
C LEU A 364 -3.09 -16.35 -12.65
N PHE A 365 -2.05 -15.75 -13.21
CA PHE A 365 -1.96 -14.33 -13.52
C PHE A 365 -1.74 -14.14 -15.02
N SER A 366 -2.42 -13.16 -15.61
CA SER A 366 -2.25 -12.76 -17.01
C SER A 366 -1.73 -11.33 -17.02
N LEU A 367 -0.45 -11.16 -17.33
CA LEU A 367 0.26 -9.89 -17.27
C LEU A 367 0.31 -9.26 -18.67
N PRO A 368 -0.18 -8.03 -18.86
CA PRO A 368 0.02 -7.32 -20.12
C PRO A 368 1.46 -6.82 -20.19
N ILE A 369 2.16 -7.20 -21.25
CA ILE A 369 3.54 -6.80 -21.53
C ILE A 369 3.52 -5.88 -22.75
N VAL A 370 4.18 -4.73 -22.62
CA VAL A 370 4.37 -3.78 -23.71
C VAL A 370 5.21 -4.39 -24.83
N PRO A 371 5.17 -3.84 -26.06
CA PRO A 371 6.07 -4.26 -27.14
C PRO A 371 7.55 -4.18 -26.73
N ALA A 372 8.41 -4.97 -27.40
CA ALA A 372 9.85 -4.95 -27.15
C ALA A 372 10.44 -3.55 -27.34
N THR A 373 9.98 -2.80 -28.35
CA THR A 373 10.44 -1.46 -28.69
C THR A 373 9.27 -0.49 -28.84
N VAL A 374 9.48 0.77 -28.49
CA VAL A 374 8.55 1.87 -28.79
C VAL A 374 9.02 2.56 -30.05
N ILE A 375 8.22 2.53 -31.11
CA ILE A 375 8.52 3.25 -32.35
C ILE A 375 8.27 4.73 -32.16
N ALA A 376 9.27 5.56 -32.49
CA ALA A 376 9.18 7.01 -32.35
C ALA A 376 8.59 7.67 -33.60
N HIS A 377 7.45 8.35 -33.43
CA HIS A 377 6.82 9.15 -34.48
C HIS A 377 6.72 10.63 -34.10
N PRO A 378 6.81 11.55 -35.08
CA PRO A 378 6.50 12.96 -34.85
C PRO A 378 5.07 13.17 -34.32
N PRO A 379 4.82 14.20 -33.47
CA PRO A 379 5.77 15.24 -33.05
C PRO A 379 6.58 14.88 -31.80
N SER A 380 6.23 13.82 -31.06
CA SER A 380 6.93 13.37 -29.85
C SER A 380 6.50 11.96 -29.43
N VAL A 381 7.36 11.28 -28.69
CA VAL A 381 7.04 10.06 -27.95
C VAL A 381 6.70 10.44 -26.52
N GLN A 382 5.42 10.37 -26.19
CA GLN A 382 4.94 10.56 -24.81
C GLN A 382 5.20 9.29 -24.00
N LEU A 383 5.99 9.43 -22.94
CA LEU A 383 6.25 8.32 -22.02
C LEU A 383 5.05 8.08 -21.10
N GLN A 384 4.93 6.83 -20.62
CA GLN A 384 3.98 6.46 -19.58
C GLN A 384 4.19 7.30 -18.31
N PRO A 385 3.14 7.49 -17.48
CA PRO A 385 3.30 8.15 -16.18
C PRO A 385 4.39 7.50 -15.35
N LEU A 386 5.16 8.30 -14.61
CA LEU A 386 6.07 7.74 -13.62
C LEU A 386 5.27 7.20 -12.42
N TYR A 387 5.73 6.10 -11.85
CA TYR A 387 5.06 5.42 -10.76
C TYR A 387 5.87 5.55 -9.47
N PRO A 388 5.26 5.82 -8.31
CA PRO A 388 5.91 5.62 -7.02
C PRO A 388 6.41 4.18 -6.89
N CYS A 389 7.33 3.96 -5.94
CA CYS A 389 7.70 2.59 -5.58
C CYS A 389 6.46 1.76 -5.20
N TRP A 390 6.54 0.44 -5.42
CA TRP A 390 5.53 -0.48 -4.92
C TRP A 390 5.35 -0.36 -3.41
N ASN A 391 4.10 -0.49 -2.97
CA ASN A 391 3.76 -0.88 -1.60
C ASN A 391 3.17 -2.31 -1.63
N LEU A 392 3.12 -2.94 -0.46
CA LEU A 392 2.72 -4.33 -0.30
C LEU A 392 1.29 -4.60 -0.80
N LEU A 393 0.37 -3.66 -0.58
CA LEU A 393 -0.99 -3.81 -1.06
C LEU A 393 -1.07 -3.72 -2.59
N GLY A 394 -0.37 -2.76 -3.18
CA GLY A 394 -0.33 -2.54 -4.62
C GLY A 394 0.27 -3.73 -5.35
N ILE A 395 1.40 -4.28 -4.86
CA ILE A 395 2.05 -5.44 -5.48
C ILE A 395 1.19 -6.71 -5.36
N GLN A 396 0.51 -6.94 -4.24
CA GLN A 396 -0.36 -8.11 -4.08
C GLN A 396 -1.58 -8.09 -5.03
N ASN A 397 -2.05 -6.88 -5.34
CA ASN A 397 -3.15 -6.64 -6.27
C ASN A 397 -2.69 -6.35 -7.71
N GLN A 398 -1.37 -6.35 -7.96
CA GLN A 398 -0.77 -5.98 -9.25
C GLN A 398 -1.30 -4.63 -9.78
N THR A 399 -1.55 -3.68 -8.86
CA THR A 399 -2.12 -2.36 -9.16
C THR A 399 -1.17 -1.29 -8.58
N PRO A 400 -0.36 -0.62 -9.42
CA PRO A 400 0.55 0.42 -8.97
C PRO A 400 -0.18 1.57 -8.28
N THR A 401 0.48 2.21 -7.31
CA THR A 401 -0.02 3.45 -6.73
C THR A 401 -0.03 4.55 -7.80
N VAL A 402 -1.16 5.24 -7.95
CA VAL A 402 -1.28 6.34 -8.91
C VAL A 402 -0.84 7.66 -8.27
N VAL A 403 0.02 8.40 -8.97
CA VAL A 403 0.43 9.75 -8.54
C VAL A 403 -0.78 10.69 -8.63
N GLN A 404 -0.99 11.50 -7.60
CA GLN A 404 -2.04 12.52 -7.61
C GLN A 404 -1.83 13.49 -8.78
N PRO A 405 -2.88 13.94 -9.49
CA PRO A 405 -2.74 14.84 -10.63
C PRO A 405 -1.93 16.11 -10.32
N SER A 406 -2.02 16.60 -9.09
CA SER A 406 -1.28 17.76 -8.59
C SER A 406 0.23 17.54 -8.49
N GLN A 407 0.73 16.30 -8.53
CA GLN A 407 2.16 15.94 -8.40
C GLN A 407 2.70 15.22 -9.64
N LYS A 408 1.94 15.24 -10.75
CA LYS A 408 2.25 14.49 -11.96
C LYS A 408 3.55 14.98 -12.61
N THR A 409 4.37 14.03 -13.04
CA THR A 409 5.50 14.27 -13.95
C THR A 409 5.16 13.74 -15.34
N VAL A 410 5.38 14.57 -16.36
CA VAL A 410 5.23 14.24 -17.77
C VAL A 410 6.60 14.27 -18.41
N VAL A 411 6.94 13.21 -19.14
CA VAL A 411 8.20 13.11 -19.88
C VAL A 411 7.90 12.83 -21.34
N GLN A 412 8.58 13.53 -22.24
CA GLN A 412 8.47 13.39 -23.67
C GLN A 412 9.86 13.27 -24.28
N LEU A 413 10.03 12.36 -25.23
CA LEU A 413 11.17 12.37 -26.14
C LEU A 413 10.74 13.06 -27.43
N ARG A 414 11.50 14.04 -27.90
CA ARG A 414 11.21 14.78 -29.13
C ARG A 414 12.48 15.18 -29.85
N LYS A 415 12.36 15.46 -31.15
CA LYS A 415 13.44 15.99 -31.99
C LYS A 415 13.17 17.46 -32.29
N LEU A 416 14.05 18.37 -31.83
CA LEU A 416 13.99 19.80 -32.12
C LEU A 416 15.28 20.25 -32.81
N PHE A 417 15.15 20.98 -33.92
CA PHE A 417 16.29 21.46 -34.72
C PHE A 417 17.31 20.36 -35.05
N GLY A 418 16.82 19.15 -35.37
CA GLY A 418 17.64 17.99 -35.70
C GLY A 418 18.27 17.26 -34.50
N LYS A 419 18.07 17.74 -33.27
CA LYS A 419 18.62 17.13 -32.05
C LYS A 419 17.53 16.49 -31.21
N TRP A 420 17.83 15.31 -30.66
CA TRP A 420 16.96 14.64 -29.71
C TRP A 420 17.07 15.31 -28.33
N GLU A 421 15.93 15.53 -27.69
CA GLU A 421 15.87 16.01 -26.31
C GLU A 421 14.77 15.32 -25.51
N PHE A 422 15.03 15.16 -24.22
CA PHE A 422 14.01 14.87 -23.23
C PHE A 422 13.38 16.17 -22.76
N PHE A 423 12.07 16.30 -22.98
CA PHE A 423 11.27 17.36 -22.38
C PHE A 423 10.55 16.84 -21.14
N VAL A 424 10.65 17.58 -20.05
CA VAL A 424 10.05 17.23 -18.77
C VAL A 424 9.18 18.37 -18.28
N SER A 425 7.99 18.02 -17.80
CA SER A 425 7.09 18.93 -17.08
C SER A 425 6.71 18.30 -15.74
N CYS A 426 6.97 19.01 -14.65
CA CYS A 426 6.71 18.55 -13.29
C CYS A 426 5.73 19.48 -12.58
N SER A 427 4.74 18.88 -11.92
CA SER A 427 3.79 19.57 -11.06
C SER A 427 3.99 19.25 -9.58
N GLY A 428 3.49 20.12 -8.70
CA GLY A 428 3.35 19.83 -7.27
C GLY A 428 4.56 20.17 -6.41
N ASN A 429 5.32 21.20 -6.77
CA ASN A 429 6.38 21.70 -5.90
C ASN A 429 5.76 22.24 -4.61
N SER A 430 6.19 21.73 -3.46
CA SER A 430 5.89 22.39 -2.19
C SER A 430 6.77 23.63 -2.04
N GLU A 431 6.15 24.77 -1.73
CA GLU A 431 6.84 26.04 -1.42
C GLU A 431 7.86 25.91 -0.26
N GLN A 432 7.75 24.85 0.55
CA GLN A 432 8.58 24.59 1.73
C GLN A 432 9.78 23.65 1.50
N THR A 433 9.98 23.10 0.30
CA THR A 433 11.12 22.19 0.04
C THR A 433 12.34 22.90 -0.49
N ASN A 434 13.52 22.52 0.03
CA ASN A 434 14.81 22.82 -0.60
C ASN A 434 14.77 22.41 -2.08
N GLN A 435 14.65 23.38 -2.99
CA GLN A 435 14.66 23.16 -4.44
C GLN A 435 15.91 22.39 -4.91
N ASN A 436 16.99 22.43 -4.11
CA ASN A 436 18.24 21.67 -4.27
C ASN A 436 18.05 20.14 -4.30
N GLU A 437 16.97 19.60 -3.74
CA GLU A 437 16.79 18.15 -3.60
C GLU A 437 15.91 17.52 -4.68
N GLN A 438 15.18 18.34 -5.44
CA GLN A 438 14.31 17.89 -6.51
C GLN A 438 15.11 17.65 -7.79
N SER A 439 14.83 16.55 -8.46
CA SER A 439 15.45 16.29 -9.76
C SER A 439 14.68 15.28 -10.60
N VAL A 440 14.91 15.34 -11.91
CA VAL A 440 14.63 14.23 -12.83
C VAL A 440 15.96 13.75 -13.38
N SER A 441 16.20 12.45 -13.26
CA SER A 441 17.42 11.80 -13.75
C SER A 441 17.04 10.79 -14.82
N PHE A 442 17.68 10.89 -15.97
CA PHE A 442 17.66 9.91 -17.05
C PHE A 442 18.91 9.04 -16.91
N TYR A 443 18.76 7.73 -17.03
CA TYR A 443 19.86 6.79 -16.89
C TYR A 443 19.90 5.83 -18.07
N ASN A 444 21.04 5.76 -18.75
CA ASN A 444 21.31 4.76 -19.77
C ASN A 444 22.09 3.59 -19.12
N PRO A 445 21.45 2.41 -18.96
CA PRO A 445 22.07 1.28 -18.29
C PRO A 445 23.21 0.65 -19.09
N ALA A 446 23.15 0.66 -20.42
CA ALA A 446 24.20 0.08 -21.27
C ALA A 446 25.53 0.83 -21.14
N LEU A 447 25.47 2.15 -20.94
CA LEU A 447 26.65 3.01 -20.79
C LEU A 447 26.99 3.34 -19.34
N ASN A 448 26.15 2.95 -18.38
CA ASN A 448 26.23 3.34 -16.98
C ASN A 448 26.41 4.87 -16.81
N LYS A 449 25.63 5.66 -17.55
CA LYS A 449 25.68 7.12 -17.56
C LYS A 449 24.31 7.71 -17.24
N SER A 450 24.31 8.85 -16.56
CA SER A 450 23.07 9.57 -16.23
C SER A 450 23.15 11.05 -16.58
N VAL A 451 22.01 11.62 -16.99
CA VAL A 451 21.83 13.08 -17.11
C VAL A 451 20.75 13.51 -16.11
N ARG A 452 21.01 14.57 -15.35
CA ARG A 452 20.12 15.07 -14.30
C ARG A 452 19.73 16.52 -14.56
N VAL A 453 18.45 16.83 -14.34
CA VAL A 453 17.93 18.20 -14.27
C VAL A 453 17.22 18.49 -12.96
N SER A 454 17.23 19.76 -12.56
CA SER A 454 16.66 20.24 -11.30
C SER A 454 15.99 21.61 -11.51
N PRO A 455 15.08 22.05 -10.61
CA PRO A 455 14.40 23.33 -10.78
C PRO A 455 15.37 24.52 -10.86
N LEU A 456 16.47 24.50 -10.11
CA LEU A 456 17.41 25.62 -9.99
C LEU A 456 18.23 25.89 -11.26
N SER A 457 18.20 24.99 -12.26
CA SER A 457 18.77 25.29 -13.58
C SER A 457 17.85 26.17 -14.43
N HIS A 458 16.62 26.48 -13.98
CA HIS A 458 15.63 27.26 -14.72
C HIS A 458 14.84 28.21 -13.80
N SER A 459 14.72 29.48 -14.20
CA SER A 459 14.07 30.53 -13.40
C SER A 459 12.54 30.38 -13.34
N SER A 460 11.99 29.61 -12.40
CA SER A 460 10.56 29.70 -12.12
C SER A 460 10.24 29.73 -10.62
N THR A 461 9.48 30.75 -10.24
CA THR A 461 8.85 30.93 -8.92
C THR A 461 7.53 30.15 -8.81
N SER A 462 7.24 29.24 -9.74
CA SER A 462 5.99 28.48 -9.80
C SER A 462 6.09 27.11 -9.14
N THR A 463 4.94 26.63 -8.66
CA THR A 463 4.76 25.25 -8.15
C THR A 463 4.96 24.17 -9.23
N ASN A 464 5.17 24.57 -10.47
CA ASN A 464 5.50 23.72 -11.60
C ASN A 464 6.84 24.14 -12.22
N TRP A 465 7.58 23.21 -12.80
CA TRP A 465 8.77 23.52 -13.58
C TRP A 465 8.89 22.63 -14.80
N THR A 466 9.56 23.15 -15.83
CA THR A 466 9.85 22.42 -17.07
C THR A 466 11.35 22.47 -17.36
N ALA A 467 11.85 21.45 -18.06
CA ALA A 467 13.22 21.44 -18.57
C ALA A 467 13.30 20.67 -19.89
N SER A 468 14.23 21.09 -20.73
CA SER A 468 14.66 20.34 -21.92
C SER A 468 16.10 19.89 -21.71
N VAL A 469 16.38 18.63 -22.00
CA VAL A 469 17.67 17.99 -21.80
C VAL A 469 18.10 17.35 -23.12
N PRO A 470 19.20 17.80 -23.73
CA PRO A 470 19.73 17.12 -24.92
C PRO A 470 20.03 15.65 -24.60
N VAL A 471 19.58 14.74 -25.46
CA VAL A 471 20.01 13.34 -25.40
C VAL A 471 21.47 13.29 -25.83
N PRO A 472 22.39 12.73 -25.01
CA PRO A 472 23.77 12.55 -25.43
C PRO A 472 23.84 11.70 -26.70
N GLU A 473 24.59 12.14 -27.71
CA GLU A 473 24.63 11.46 -29.01
C GLU A 473 25.13 10.01 -28.86
N GLU A 474 26.03 9.74 -27.92
CA GLU A 474 26.53 8.39 -27.67
C GLU A 474 25.49 7.43 -27.06
N TRP A 475 24.31 7.92 -26.63
CA TRP A 475 23.22 7.07 -26.15
C TRP A 475 22.40 6.45 -27.27
N ILE A 476 22.53 6.96 -28.49
CA ILE A 476 21.83 6.47 -29.68
C ILE A 476 22.79 5.56 -30.43
N VAL A 477 22.45 4.27 -30.51
CA VAL A 477 23.22 3.24 -31.22
C VAL A 477 22.30 2.54 -32.18
N ASP A 478 22.63 2.56 -33.48
CA ASP A 478 21.81 1.95 -34.54
C ASP A 478 20.33 2.39 -34.51
N ASP A 479 20.11 3.71 -34.36
CA ASP A 479 18.79 4.34 -34.18
C ASP A 479 17.99 3.86 -32.95
N ILE A 480 18.61 3.10 -32.04
CA ILE A 480 18.00 2.67 -30.77
C ILE A 480 18.48 3.56 -29.63
N LEU A 481 17.53 4.02 -28.82
CA LEU A 481 17.76 4.75 -27.58
C LEU A 481 17.23 3.95 -26.38
N GLN A 482 18.10 3.72 -25.39
CA GLN A 482 17.76 3.02 -24.15
C GLN A 482 17.93 3.93 -22.93
N PHE A 483 16.88 4.08 -22.12
CA PHE A 483 16.96 4.85 -20.89
C PHE A 483 15.85 4.51 -19.90
N SER A 484 16.10 4.76 -18.62
CA SER A 484 15.09 4.80 -17.57
C SER A 484 15.00 6.20 -16.98
N VAL A 485 13.88 6.48 -16.30
CA VAL A 485 13.61 7.80 -15.72
C VAL A 485 13.32 7.67 -14.24
N THR A 486 13.96 8.50 -13.43
CA THR A 486 13.66 8.63 -11.99
C THR A 486 13.36 10.08 -11.65
N ARG A 487 12.21 10.32 -11.03
CA ARG A 487 11.82 11.60 -10.43
C ARG A 487 12.07 11.52 -8.92
N LYS A 488 12.90 12.41 -8.40
CA LYS A 488 13.08 12.63 -6.97
C LYS A 488 12.31 13.89 -6.58
N HIS A 489 11.30 13.74 -5.73
CA HIS A 489 10.64 14.84 -5.06
C HIS A 489 11.48 15.36 -3.89
N GLY A 490 11.20 16.58 -3.42
CA GLY A 490 11.89 17.19 -2.29
C GLY A 490 11.61 16.45 -0.98
N LEU A 491 11.88 17.07 0.17
CA LEU A 491 11.56 16.45 1.45
C LEU A 491 10.04 16.38 1.69
N PRO A 492 9.52 15.23 2.12
CA PRO A 492 10.21 13.94 2.31
C PRO A 492 10.44 13.24 0.97
N VAL A 493 11.62 12.61 0.81
CA VAL A 493 12.08 12.00 -0.45
C VAL A 493 11.10 10.93 -0.95
N ILE A 494 10.21 11.32 -1.86
CA ILE A 494 9.40 10.41 -2.66
C ILE A 494 10.12 10.23 -4.00
N ARG A 495 10.22 8.98 -4.46
CA ARG A 495 10.77 8.65 -5.78
C ARG A 495 9.71 8.03 -6.65
N GLU A 496 9.68 8.47 -7.90
CA GLU A 496 8.91 7.85 -8.96
C GLU A 496 9.86 7.33 -10.04
N HIS A 497 9.47 6.24 -10.67
CA HIS A 497 10.26 5.47 -11.60
C HIS A 497 9.45 5.20 -12.88
N GLY A 498 10.14 5.21 -14.02
CA GLY A 498 9.61 4.80 -15.31
C GLY A 498 10.60 3.85 -16.01
N PRO A 499 10.12 2.83 -16.73
CA PRO A 499 8.73 2.66 -17.19
C PRO A 499 7.76 2.00 -16.21
N ILE A 500 8.27 1.31 -15.20
CA ILE A 500 7.48 0.53 -14.26
C ILE A 500 7.85 0.90 -12.82
N PRO A 501 6.94 0.73 -11.85
CA PRO A 501 7.26 0.89 -10.43
C PRO A 501 8.36 -0.08 -9.98
N SER A 502 9.33 0.42 -9.21
CA SER A 502 10.36 -0.39 -8.56
C SER A 502 9.98 -0.76 -7.13
N VAL A 503 10.57 -1.82 -6.59
CA VAL A 503 10.51 -2.10 -5.14
C VAL A 503 11.41 -1.14 -4.33
N PRO A 504 11.05 -0.79 -3.08
CA PRO A 504 11.78 0.23 -2.30
C PRO A 504 13.26 -0.07 -1.98
N TRP A 505 13.69 -1.33 -2.06
CA TRP A 505 15.08 -1.74 -1.82
C TRP A 505 15.95 -1.83 -3.08
N LEU A 506 15.37 -1.69 -4.29
CA LEU A 506 16.08 -1.76 -5.58
C LEU A 506 15.98 -0.46 -6.41
N GLN A 507 15.86 0.70 -5.76
CA GLN A 507 15.61 1.99 -6.42
C GLN A 507 16.69 2.48 -7.41
N GLN A 508 17.81 1.76 -7.55
CA GLN A 508 18.91 2.12 -8.45
C GLN A 508 18.83 1.41 -9.81
N TYR A 509 18.04 0.34 -9.93
CA TYR A 509 18.02 -0.54 -11.11
C TYR A 509 16.63 -0.57 -11.73
N THR A 510 16.29 0.49 -12.48
CA THR A 510 15.10 0.47 -13.33
C THR A 510 15.52 0.04 -14.74
N ALA A 511 14.93 -1.06 -15.23
CA ALA A 511 15.18 -1.48 -16.61
C ALA A 511 14.81 -0.37 -17.60
N PRO A 512 15.54 -0.29 -18.73
CA PRO A 512 15.33 0.78 -19.69
C PRO A 512 14.04 0.58 -20.48
N ILE A 513 13.52 1.69 -20.97
CA ILE A 513 12.64 1.75 -22.12
C ILE A 513 13.54 1.65 -23.35
N VAL A 514 13.11 0.88 -24.34
CA VAL A 514 13.80 0.78 -25.63
C VAL A 514 12.97 1.52 -26.67
N VAL A 515 13.54 2.55 -27.28
CA VAL A 515 12.88 3.39 -28.29
C VAL A 515 13.61 3.25 -29.61
N ASP A 516 12.87 2.96 -30.67
CA ASP A 516 13.35 2.94 -32.06
C ASP A 516 13.09 4.30 -32.71
N LEU A 517 14.15 4.93 -33.19
CA LEU A 517 14.15 6.27 -33.78
C LEU A 517 14.13 6.25 -35.31
N SER A 518 14.25 5.08 -35.94
CA SER A 518 14.45 4.92 -37.38
C SER A 518 13.26 5.44 -38.22
N GLU A 519 12.04 5.32 -37.69
CA GLU A 519 10.83 5.76 -38.39
C GLU A 519 10.55 7.27 -38.24
N TRP A 520 11.32 8.01 -37.44
CA TRP A 520 11.00 9.41 -37.13
C TRP A 520 11.01 10.33 -38.35
N ASP A 521 12.00 10.17 -39.24
CA ASP A 521 12.15 10.96 -40.46
C ASP A 521 11.47 10.31 -41.68
N THR A 522 10.73 9.20 -41.49
CA THR A 522 9.98 8.57 -42.57
C THR A 522 8.72 9.37 -42.88
N ILE A 523 8.55 9.77 -44.15
CA ILE A 523 7.33 10.42 -44.60
C ILE A 523 6.23 9.36 -44.60
N GLN A 524 5.35 9.38 -43.60
CA GLN A 524 4.06 8.70 -43.72
C GLN A 524 3.34 9.30 -44.91
N LYS A 525 3.25 8.56 -46.02
CA LYS A 525 2.43 8.94 -47.16
C LYS A 525 1.02 9.14 -46.61
N PHE A 526 0.50 10.37 -46.72
CA PHE A 526 -0.91 10.62 -46.48
C PHE A 526 -1.72 9.64 -47.34
N PRO A 527 -2.82 9.07 -46.83
CA PRO A 527 -3.72 8.32 -47.69
C PRO A 527 -4.17 9.28 -48.78
N ASP A 528 -3.82 8.97 -50.03
CA ASP A 528 -4.44 9.62 -51.18
C ASP A 528 -5.94 9.32 -51.05
N ASN A 529 -6.73 10.34 -50.77
CA ASN A 529 -8.18 10.26 -50.89
C ASN A 529 -8.51 9.91 -52.34
N GLN A 530 -8.75 8.63 -52.62
CA GLN A 530 -9.46 8.18 -53.80
C GLN A 530 -10.94 8.02 -53.50
#